data_AF-A0A937WQM4-F1
#
_entry.id   AF-A0A937WQM4-F1
#
_cell.length_a   1.000
_cell.length_b   1.000
_cell.length_c   1.000
_cell.angle_alpha   90.00
_cell.angle_beta   90.00
_cell.angle_gamma   90.00
#
_symmetry.space_group_name_H-M   'P 1'
#
loop_
_entity.id
_entity.type
_entity.pdbx_description
1 polymer ?
#
loop_
_entity_poly.entity_id
_entity_poly.type
_entity_poly.pdbx_seq_one_letter_code
_entity_poly.pdbx_strand_id
1 'polypeptide(L)'
;MDRMEKWQKPVRAPETGGGSSDEDHEESDFDRLNRIDQEAFDFDLQRETEFLNKVEWADSVTQKQLALQAIADGNGWMVRNNPFEFNAACRDKEMLLAVINDSNGLWDQDWVYCKRAHESDLDNDVAHAIVRAAQAGPTSFPKILSGSGEFHGLDSQIAHYLIEDGWREAVIKHLDNFTHLGKETFLTLWRSVEEWIEHAVEHGNAIPPTIGDRVDLLRNLDRFDGLDKKVLEKILQSPGSFNVFANLTYFPSVTHDEIAEMLVAHGYSNQLAAHIHLLTVSDKKALLKSFMDSGNGAAIVGNIEKWKDVVSIEQATDWFHKKMAQVLEKEHTIENTEHWVDEDIDEYDEFDAFRYDGAMENLQKLVQRTCAINDAYNGKIDPVLGRLMKEYETWPGSDIYQAYQALLTEGRVPQHISELGVMHGGEVGLNQLTE
;
A
#
# COMPACT_ATOMS: atom_id res chain seq x y z
N MET A 1 3.80 45.83 12.51
CA MET A 1 5.16 46.18 13.03
C MET A 1 5.08 47.35 14.00
N ASP A 2 4.54 48.51 13.63
CA ASP A 2 4.40 49.68 14.53
C ASP A 2 3.58 49.47 15.81
N ARG A 3 2.68 48.47 15.84
CA ARG A 3 1.92 48.12 17.05
C ARG A 3 2.73 47.36 18.11
N MET A 4 3.80 46.65 17.74
CA MET A 4 4.63 45.88 18.70
C MET A 4 5.72 46.73 19.37
N GLU A 5 6.14 47.83 18.76
CA GLU A 5 7.24 48.67 19.29
C GLU A 5 6.86 49.42 20.59
N LYS A 6 5.56 49.57 20.87
CA LYS A 6 5.04 50.12 22.14
C LYS A 6 5.13 49.15 23.33
N TRP A 7 5.37 47.86 23.09
CA TRP A 7 5.32 46.82 24.12
C TRP A 7 6.69 46.45 24.73
N GLN A 8 7.79 47.06 24.26
CA GLN A 8 9.16 46.79 24.74
C GLN A 8 9.72 47.85 25.71
N LYS A 9 8.91 48.44 26.60
CA LYS A 9 9.46 49.20 27.73
C LYS A 9 9.48 48.31 28.98
N PRO A 10 10.64 48.09 29.61
CA PRO A 10 10.72 47.26 30.80
C PRO A 10 9.94 47.90 31.95
N VAL A 11 9.04 47.13 32.56
CA VAL A 11 8.33 47.49 33.79
C VAL A 11 9.37 47.71 34.88
N ARG A 12 9.55 48.95 35.35
CA ARG A 12 10.36 49.24 36.52
C ARG A 12 9.61 48.75 37.76
N ALA A 13 10.29 47.96 38.59
CA ALA A 13 9.78 47.55 39.89
C ALA A 13 9.41 48.78 40.74
N PRO A 14 8.27 48.76 41.43
CA PRO A 14 7.85 49.88 42.27
C PRO A 14 8.77 50.02 43.49
N GLU A 15 9.33 51.21 43.68
CA GLU A 15 10.07 51.55 44.90
C GLU A 15 9.08 51.71 46.06
N THR A 16 9.28 50.93 47.11
CA THR A 16 8.47 50.95 48.33
C THR A 16 8.75 52.22 49.14
N GLY A 17 7.95 53.26 48.94
CA GLY A 17 7.92 54.48 49.75
C GLY A 17 6.55 54.65 50.40
N GLY A 18 6.50 54.57 51.73
CA GLY A 18 5.25 54.51 52.50
C GLY A 18 4.55 55.85 52.73
N GLY A 19 3.22 55.75 52.90
CA GLY A 19 2.45 56.60 53.81
C GLY A 19 1.58 57.68 53.18
N SER A 20 0.38 57.33 52.72
CA SER A 20 -0.87 58.02 53.09
C SER A 20 -2.07 57.12 52.80
N SER A 21 -3.05 57.14 53.70
CA SER A 21 -4.24 56.30 53.69
C SER A 21 -5.38 56.98 52.92
N ASP A 22 -5.17 57.20 51.62
CA ASP A 22 -6.27 57.45 50.69
C ASP A 22 -6.46 56.13 49.94
N GLU A 23 -7.56 55.42 50.25
CA GLU A 23 -7.98 54.19 49.57
C GLU A 23 -8.48 54.52 48.15
N ASP A 24 -7.62 55.13 47.35
CA ASP A 24 -7.79 55.13 45.91
C ASP A 24 -7.51 53.69 45.46
N HIS A 25 -8.57 52.96 45.12
CA HIS A 25 -8.48 51.66 44.49
C HIS A 25 -7.70 51.81 43.17
N GLU A 26 -6.38 51.70 43.25
CA GLU A 26 -5.52 51.54 42.08
C GLU A 26 -5.98 50.29 41.36
N GLU A 27 -6.69 50.51 40.25
CA GLU A 27 -7.05 49.46 39.32
C GLU A 27 -5.78 48.68 38.98
N SER A 28 -5.81 47.38 39.26
CA SER A 28 -4.67 46.51 38.97
C SER A 28 -4.35 46.60 37.48
N ASP A 29 -3.05 46.57 37.12
CA ASP A 29 -2.62 46.48 35.72
C ASP A 29 -3.31 45.31 34.99
N PHE A 30 -3.69 44.26 35.71
CA PHE A 30 -4.48 43.14 35.20
C PHE A 30 -5.92 43.53 34.82
N ASP A 31 -6.61 44.31 35.64
CA ASP A 31 -7.97 44.78 35.35
C ASP A 31 -7.97 45.75 34.16
N ARG A 32 -6.92 46.57 34.06
CA ARG A 32 -6.73 47.46 32.91
C ARG A 32 -6.47 46.69 31.61
N LEU A 33 -5.66 45.63 31.66
CA LEU A 33 -5.43 44.76 30.50
C LEU A 33 -6.72 44.05 30.07
N ASN A 34 -7.46 43.47 31.02
CA ASN A 34 -8.75 42.84 30.73
C ASN A 34 -9.77 43.82 30.13
N ARG A 35 -9.81 45.06 30.61
CA ARG A 35 -10.66 46.11 30.06
C ARG A 35 -10.28 46.45 28.62
N ILE A 36 -8.99 46.57 28.32
CA ILE A 36 -8.51 46.84 26.95
C ILE A 36 -8.85 45.68 26.02
N ASP A 37 -8.68 44.43 26.47
CA ASP A 37 -9.03 43.26 25.67
C ASP A 37 -10.55 43.17 25.43
N GLN A 38 -11.37 43.50 26.44
CA GLN A 38 -12.82 43.55 26.31
C GLN A 38 -13.27 44.69 25.37
N GLU A 39 -12.71 45.90 25.50
CA GLU A 39 -13.02 47.03 24.61
C GLU A 39 -12.61 46.73 23.17
N ALA A 40 -11.48 46.05 22.95
CA ALA A 40 -11.06 45.59 21.63
C ALA A 40 -12.02 44.56 21.05
N PHE A 41 -12.45 43.58 21.86
CA PHE A 41 -13.44 42.58 21.47
C PHE A 41 -14.80 43.21 21.12
N ASP A 42 -15.32 44.12 21.95
CA ASP A 42 -16.59 44.79 21.72
C ASP A 42 -16.54 45.66 20.43
N PHE A 43 -15.39 46.30 20.18
CA PHE A 43 -15.17 47.06 18.96
C PHE A 43 -15.17 46.17 17.70
N ASP A 44 -14.48 45.02 17.75
CA ASP A 44 -14.47 44.07 16.63
C ASP A 44 -15.86 43.46 16.39
N LEU A 45 -16.60 43.14 17.46
CA LEU A 45 -17.98 42.65 17.39
C LEU A 45 -18.94 43.70 16.79
N GLN A 46 -18.77 44.98 17.15
CA GLN A 46 -19.56 46.06 16.55
C GLN A 46 -19.26 46.17 15.05
N ARG A 47 -17.99 46.14 14.64
CA ARG A 47 -17.61 46.21 13.22
C ARG A 47 -18.13 45.03 12.43
N GLU A 48 -18.09 43.82 13.00
CA GLU A 48 -18.68 42.63 12.41
C GLU A 48 -20.19 42.79 12.24
N THR A 49 -20.90 43.24 13.27
CA THR A 49 -22.35 43.49 13.21
C THR A 49 -22.71 44.51 12.13
N GLU A 50 -21.98 45.61 12.04
CA GLU A 50 -22.17 46.63 11.00
C GLU A 50 -21.89 46.11 9.59
N PHE A 51 -20.90 45.22 9.44
CA PHE A 51 -20.57 44.57 8.18
C PHE A 51 -21.67 43.60 7.76
N LEU A 52 -22.11 42.71 8.65
CA LEU A 52 -23.14 41.72 8.34
C LEU A 52 -24.49 42.38 8.01
N ASN A 53 -24.86 43.46 8.70
CA ASN A 53 -26.05 44.25 8.36
C ASN A 53 -25.98 44.84 6.93
N LYS A 54 -24.78 45.14 6.40
CA LYS A 54 -24.64 45.59 5.00
C LYS A 54 -24.76 44.43 4.02
N VAL A 55 -24.24 43.25 4.39
CA VAL A 55 -24.26 42.05 3.56
C VAL A 55 -25.68 41.48 3.44
N GLU A 56 -26.44 41.42 4.53
CA GLU A 56 -27.78 40.79 4.59
C GLU A 56 -28.75 41.33 3.53
N TRP A 57 -28.72 42.64 3.27
CA TRP A 57 -29.66 43.32 2.37
C TRP A 57 -29.08 43.57 0.97
N ALA A 58 -27.83 43.16 0.71
CA ALA A 58 -27.15 43.38 -0.55
C ALA A 58 -27.46 42.28 -1.58
N ASP A 59 -27.42 42.62 -2.87
CA ASP A 59 -27.43 41.61 -3.94
C ASP A 59 -26.11 40.83 -3.99
N SER A 60 -26.06 39.72 -4.73
CA SER A 60 -24.88 38.85 -4.75
C SER A 60 -23.60 39.54 -5.25
N VAL A 61 -23.73 40.46 -6.22
CA VAL A 61 -22.58 41.21 -6.74
C VAL A 61 -22.01 42.14 -5.66
N THR A 62 -22.90 42.84 -4.95
CA THR A 62 -22.55 43.75 -3.88
C THR A 62 -22.00 43.01 -2.66
N GLN A 63 -22.60 41.87 -2.29
CA GLN A 63 -22.08 40.98 -1.25
C GLN A 63 -20.65 40.52 -1.55
N LYS A 64 -20.37 40.11 -2.80
CA LYS A 64 -19.02 39.75 -3.23
C LYS A 64 -18.04 40.92 -3.11
N GLN A 65 -18.41 42.11 -3.59
CA GLN A 65 -17.56 43.30 -3.49
C GLN A 65 -17.26 43.69 -2.03
N LEU A 66 -18.26 43.64 -1.15
CA LEU A 66 -18.11 43.93 0.27
C LEU A 66 -17.15 42.93 0.95
N ALA A 67 -17.26 41.65 0.64
CA ALA A 67 -16.35 40.65 1.20
C ALA A 67 -14.91 40.78 0.67
N LEU A 68 -14.71 40.97 -0.64
CA LEU A 68 -13.37 41.19 -1.19
C LEU A 68 -12.72 42.45 -0.61
N GLN A 69 -13.49 43.53 -0.40
CA GLN A 69 -13.02 44.75 0.26
C GLN A 69 -12.65 44.48 1.72
N ALA A 70 -13.49 43.76 2.47
CA ALA A 70 -13.21 43.42 3.86
C ALA A 70 -11.91 42.60 4.02
N ILE A 71 -11.67 41.65 3.11
CA ILE A 71 -10.43 40.88 3.03
C ILE A 71 -9.25 41.81 2.72
N ALA A 72 -9.36 42.69 1.72
CA ALA A 72 -8.30 43.65 1.37
C ALA A 72 -7.96 44.61 2.52
N ASP A 73 -8.94 44.94 3.37
CA ASP A 73 -8.77 45.79 4.55
C ASP A 73 -8.24 45.02 5.79
N GLY A 74 -7.86 43.75 5.65
CA GLY A 74 -7.35 42.90 6.74
C GLY A 74 -8.43 42.43 7.72
N ASN A 75 -9.70 42.49 7.33
CA ASN A 75 -10.84 42.03 8.12
C ASN A 75 -11.47 40.75 7.53
N GLY A 76 -10.67 39.91 6.84
CA GLY A 76 -11.18 38.69 6.21
C GLY A 76 -11.76 37.68 7.20
N TRP A 77 -11.45 37.79 8.48
CA TRP A 77 -12.08 36.99 9.55
C TRP A 77 -13.62 37.18 9.60
N MET A 78 -14.12 38.36 9.27
CA MET A 78 -15.57 38.62 9.21
C MET A 78 -16.25 37.80 8.10
N VAL A 79 -15.54 37.57 7.00
CA VAL A 79 -16.01 36.74 5.88
C VAL A 79 -15.91 35.25 6.24
N ARG A 80 -14.79 34.84 6.85
CA ARG A 80 -14.53 33.45 7.27
C ARG A 80 -15.50 32.94 8.32
N ASN A 81 -15.82 33.75 9.33
CA ASN A 81 -16.66 33.33 10.45
C ASN A 81 -18.16 33.27 10.08
N ASN A 82 -18.55 33.95 8.99
CA ASN A 82 -19.94 34.09 8.60
C ASN A 82 -20.21 33.60 7.17
N PRO A 83 -19.78 32.38 6.77
CA PRO A 83 -19.92 31.90 5.39
C PRO A 83 -21.37 31.71 4.95
N PHE A 84 -22.30 31.68 5.91
CA PHE A 84 -23.74 31.52 5.72
C PHE A 84 -24.45 32.82 5.32
N GLU A 85 -23.88 33.97 5.67
CA GLU A 85 -24.47 35.28 5.42
C GLU A 85 -24.28 35.72 3.96
N PHE A 86 -23.36 35.05 3.24
CA PHE A 86 -23.14 35.26 1.82
C PHE A 86 -24.01 34.32 0.98
N ASN A 87 -24.62 34.87 -0.07
CA ASN A 87 -25.33 34.08 -1.08
C ASN A 87 -24.36 33.07 -1.72
N ALA A 88 -24.87 31.89 -2.07
CA ALA A 88 -24.10 30.85 -2.77
C ALA A 88 -23.43 31.36 -4.06
N ALA A 89 -24.09 32.26 -4.79
CA ALA A 89 -23.54 32.87 -6.01
C ALA A 89 -22.30 33.74 -5.76
N CYS A 90 -22.04 34.17 -4.51
CA CYS A 90 -20.89 34.97 -4.13
C CYS A 90 -19.67 34.12 -3.77
N ARG A 91 -19.89 32.82 -3.51
CA ARG A 91 -18.86 31.87 -3.06
C ARG A 91 -18.18 31.19 -4.25
N ASP A 92 -17.79 32.01 -5.23
CA ASP A 92 -17.07 31.53 -6.40
C ASP A 92 -15.56 31.38 -6.11
N LYS A 93 -14.84 30.81 -7.07
CA LYS A 93 -13.38 30.57 -6.98
C LYS A 93 -12.58 31.82 -6.59
N GLU A 94 -12.94 33.01 -7.07
CA GLU A 94 -12.22 34.25 -6.75
C GLU A 94 -12.34 34.58 -5.27
N MET A 95 -13.55 34.51 -4.73
CA MET A 95 -13.79 34.72 -3.31
C MET A 95 -13.08 33.68 -2.45
N LEU A 96 -13.14 32.41 -2.86
CA LEU A 96 -12.49 31.31 -2.16
C LEU A 96 -10.96 31.53 -2.06
N LEU A 97 -10.31 31.89 -3.17
CA LEU A 97 -8.89 32.21 -3.20
C LEU A 97 -8.55 33.43 -2.34
N ALA A 98 -9.41 34.46 -2.32
CA ALA A 98 -9.20 35.65 -1.49
C ALA A 98 -9.25 35.30 0.00
N VAL A 99 -10.23 34.48 0.41
CA VAL A 99 -10.36 34.00 1.79
C VAL A 99 -9.11 33.21 2.19
N ILE A 100 -8.73 32.20 1.39
CA ILE A 100 -7.55 31.35 1.59
C ILE A 100 -6.28 32.17 1.79
N ASN A 101 -6.05 33.18 0.96
CA ASN A 101 -4.82 33.97 1.01
C ASN A 101 -4.74 34.91 2.24
N ASP A 102 -5.87 35.27 2.85
CA ASP A 102 -5.91 36.11 4.06
C ASP A 102 -5.81 35.29 5.36
N SER A 103 -6.04 33.98 5.30
CA SER A 103 -6.26 33.13 6.48
C SER A 103 -5.10 33.03 7.47
N ASN A 104 -3.87 33.44 7.12
CA ASN A 104 -2.69 33.37 7.99
C ASN A 104 -2.52 32.00 8.72
N GLY A 105 -3.00 30.90 8.12
CA GLY A 105 -2.95 29.56 8.71
C GLY A 105 -4.13 29.13 9.60
N LEU A 106 -5.20 29.92 9.72
CA LEU A 106 -6.40 29.60 10.54
C LEU A 106 -7.44 28.73 9.78
N TRP A 107 -7.01 27.53 9.38
CA TRP A 107 -7.68 26.70 8.38
C TRP A 107 -8.95 25.97 8.81
N ASP A 108 -9.14 25.70 10.10
CA ASP A 108 -10.30 24.92 10.56
C ASP A 108 -11.64 25.61 10.24
N GLN A 109 -11.64 26.94 10.10
CA GLN A 109 -12.82 27.73 9.73
C GLN A 109 -12.96 27.89 8.20
N ASP A 110 -11.84 27.95 7.47
CA ASP A 110 -11.82 28.07 6.00
C ASP A 110 -12.39 26.84 5.30
N TRP A 111 -12.25 25.67 5.93
CA TRP A 111 -12.83 24.43 5.41
C TRP A 111 -14.35 24.51 5.28
N VAL A 112 -15.03 25.20 6.21
CA VAL A 112 -16.49 25.39 6.15
C VAL A 112 -16.87 26.20 4.90
N TYR A 113 -16.01 27.13 4.49
CA TYR A 113 -16.17 27.90 3.26
C TYR A 113 -15.94 27.02 2.03
N CYS A 114 -14.86 26.24 2.01
CA CYS A 114 -14.51 25.32 0.92
C CYS A 114 -15.62 24.31 0.63
N LYS A 115 -16.17 23.67 1.68
CA LYS A 115 -17.25 22.67 1.57
C LYS A 115 -18.55 23.20 0.93
N ARG A 116 -18.66 24.52 0.77
CA ARG A 116 -19.84 25.23 0.27
C ARG A 116 -19.60 25.99 -1.00
N ALA A 117 -18.35 26.01 -1.47
CA ALA A 117 -18.04 26.39 -2.83
C ALA A 117 -18.70 25.39 -3.77
N HIS A 118 -18.91 25.80 -5.02
CA HIS A 118 -19.37 24.87 -6.03
C HIS A 118 -18.26 23.84 -6.28
N GLU A 119 -18.59 22.57 -6.49
CA GLU A 119 -17.60 21.50 -6.71
C GLU A 119 -16.64 21.82 -7.87
N SER A 120 -17.15 22.51 -8.91
CA SER A 120 -16.34 22.98 -10.04
C SER A 120 -15.29 24.03 -9.68
N ASP A 121 -15.42 24.69 -8.54
CA ASP A 121 -14.50 25.72 -8.07
C ASP A 121 -13.36 25.12 -7.23
N LEU A 122 -13.48 23.88 -6.77
CA LEU A 122 -12.48 23.15 -5.99
C LEU A 122 -11.47 22.45 -6.92
N ASP A 123 -10.75 23.28 -7.68
CA ASP A 123 -9.76 22.81 -8.64
C ASP A 123 -8.31 22.90 -8.12
N ASN A 124 -7.37 22.59 -9.01
CA ASN A 124 -5.94 22.57 -8.71
C ASN A 124 -5.40 23.93 -8.23
N ASP A 125 -5.92 25.07 -8.72
CA ASP A 125 -5.43 26.39 -8.29
C ASP A 125 -5.81 26.66 -6.84
N VAL A 126 -7.02 26.26 -6.45
CA VAL A 126 -7.50 26.33 -5.07
C VAL A 126 -6.68 25.41 -4.18
N ALA A 127 -6.47 24.16 -4.59
CA ALA A 127 -5.62 23.23 -3.84
C ALA A 127 -4.22 23.79 -3.60
N HIS A 128 -3.61 24.40 -4.62
CA HIS A 128 -2.30 25.07 -4.52
C HIS A 128 -2.32 26.27 -3.57
N ALA A 129 -3.36 27.09 -3.61
CA ALA A 129 -3.52 28.19 -2.68
C ALA A 129 -3.63 27.68 -1.24
N ILE A 130 -4.35 26.59 -1.03
CA ILE A 130 -4.45 25.93 0.27
C ILE A 130 -3.09 25.41 0.73
N VAL A 131 -2.35 24.69 -0.13
CA VAL A 131 -1.00 24.21 0.22
C VAL A 131 -0.08 25.36 0.61
N ARG A 132 -0.07 26.46 -0.17
CA ARG A 132 0.76 27.64 0.12
C ARG A 132 0.44 28.27 1.47
N ALA A 133 -0.84 28.45 1.80
CA ALA A 133 -1.20 29.04 3.08
C ALA A 133 -1.15 28.01 4.24
N ALA A 134 -1.13 26.69 3.97
CA ALA A 134 -0.86 25.66 4.97
C ALA A 134 0.63 25.59 5.35
N GLN A 135 1.55 25.91 4.46
CA GLN A 135 2.96 26.09 4.82
C GLN A 135 3.17 27.19 5.90
N ALA A 136 2.16 28.03 6.15
CA ALA A 136 2.16 29.05 7.21
C ALA A 136 1.66 28.54 8.59
N GLY A 137 1.12 27.31 8.70
CA GLY A 137 0.61 26.78 9.97
C GLY A 137 0.14 25.32 9.91
N PRO A 138 0.34 24.52 10.98
CA PRO A 138 0.15 23.08 10.91
C PRO A 138 -1.33 22.69 11.08
N THR A 139 -1.79 21.67 10.36
CA THR A 139 -2.80 20.65 10.78
C THR A 139 -4.14 20.42 10.06
N SER A 140 -4.53 21.07 8.94
CA SER A 140 -5.91 20.85 8.42
C SER A 140 -6.09 20.34 6.98
N PHE A 141 -5.06 20.36 6.13
CA PHE A 141 -5.17 19.88 4.73
C PHE A 141 -5.74 18.45 4.54
N PRO A 142 -5.46 17.46 5.38
CA PRO A 142 -5.86 16.07 5.13
C PRO A 142 -7.34 15.81 5.35
N LYS A 143 -8.00 16.61 6.21
CA LYS A 143 -9.45 16.58 6.39
C LYS A 143 -10.19 17.03 5.12
N ILE A 144 -9.49 17.76 4.25
CA ILE A 144 -9.99 18.24 2.95
C ILE A 144 -10.03 17.08 1.94
N LEU A 145 -8.96 16.29 1.86
CA LEU A 145 -8.89 15.14 0.95
C LEU A 145 -9.71 13.94 1.44
N SER A 146 -9.65 13.65 2.74
CA SER A 146 -10.43 12.56 3.35
C SER A 146 -11.91 12.90 3.54
N GLY A 147 -12.30 14.16 3.33
CA GLY A 147 -13.60 14.71 3.67
C GLY A 147 -14.73 14.23 2.76
N SER A 148 -14.61 14.34 1.44
CA SER A 148 -15.77 14.12 0.56
C SER A 148 -15.51 14.30 -0.95
N GLY A 149 -14.44 13.77 -1.55
CA GLY A 149 -14.34 13.70 -3.03
C GLY A 149 -14.58 15.04 -3.76
N GLU A 150 -14.26 16.14 -3.10
CA GLU A 150 -14.67 17.50 -3.49
C GLU A 150 -13.65 18.16 -4.41
N PHE A 151 -12.39 17.74 -4.33
CA PHE A 151 -11.34 18.18 -5.22
C PHE A 151 -11.16 17.16 -6.34
N HIS A 152 -11.14 17.67 -7.58
CA HIS A 152 -10.85 16.87 -8.77
C HIS A 152 -9.76 17.55 -9.59
N GLY A 153 -9.01 16.77 -10.35
CA GLY A 153 -7.97 17.31 -11.22
C GLY A 153 -6.73 17.82 -10.48
N LEU A 154 -6.45 17.30 -9.29
CA LEU A 154 -5.26 17.64 -8.52
C LEU A 154 -3.99 17.18 -9.26
N ASP A 155 -2.95 18.00 -9.26
CA ASP A 155 -1.70 17.67 -9.94
C ASP A 155 -0.70 16.91 -9.05
N SER A 156 0.43 16.53 -9.65
CA SER A 156 1.51 15.83 -8.98
C SER A 156 2.18 16.64 -7.87
N GLN A 157 2.21 17.98 -7.95
CA GLN A 157 2.83 18.80 -6.91
C GLN A 157 2.04 18.73 -5.61
N ILE A 158 0.70 18.78 -5.70
CA ILE A 158 -0.18 18.56 -4.56
C ILE A 158 0.04 17.16 -3.98
N ALA A 159 0.10 16.12 -4.83
CA ALA A 159 0.37 14.76 -4.37
C ALA A 159 1.71 14.67 -3.59
N HIS A 160 2.79 15.25 -4.14
CA HIS A 160 4.10 15.25 -3.49
C HIS A 160 4.08 15.95 -2.13
N TYR A 161 3.48 17.14 -2.04
CA TYR A 161 3.35 17.87 -0.78
C TYR A 161 2.66 17.02 0.30
N LEU A 162 1.57 16.34 -0.07
CA LEU A 162 0.81 15.50 0.86
C LEU A 162 1.61 14.31 1.36
N ILE A 163 2.38 13.68 0.47
CA ILE A 163 3.23 12.54 0.84
C ILE A 163 4.31 12.99 1.82
N GLU A 164 4.97 14.13 1.55
CA GLU A 164 6.02 14.71 2.40
C GLU A 164 5.49 15.10 3.78
N ASP A 165 4.24 15.57 3.87
CA ASP A 165 3.57 15.90 5.13
C ASP A 165 2.97 14.68 5.86
N GLY A 166 3.20 13.46 5.34
CA GLY A 166 2.81 12.20 5.98
C GLY A 166 1.42 11.66 5.61
N TRP A 167 0.76 12.25 4.61
CA TRP A 167 -0.62 11.92 4.20
C TRP A 167 -0.71 11.00 2.99
N ARG A 168 0.30 10.16 2.77
CA ARG A 168 0.34 9.20 1.65
C ARG A 168 -0.91 8.31 1.56
N GLU A 169 -1.49 7.91 2.69
CA GLU A 169 -2.67 7.03 2.74
C GLU A 169 -3.89 7.74 2.12
N ALA A 170 -4.05 9.04 2.38
CA ALA A 170 -5.11 9.84 1.78
C ALA A 170 -4.90 9.99 0.26
N VAL A 171 -3.65 10.17 -0.19
CA VAL A 171 -3.33 10.22 -1.63
C VAL A 171 -3.70 8.89 -2.29
N ILE A 172 -3.32 7.75 -1.70
CA ILE A 172 -3.62 6.41 -2.25
C ILE A 172 -5.12 6.14 -2.33
N LYS A 173 -5.86 6.46 -1.27
CA LYS A 173 -7.32 6.26 -1.20
C LYS A 173 -8.11 7.12 -2.19
N HIS A 174 -7.54 8.25 -2.61
CA HIS A 174 -8.19 9.25 -3.46
C HIS A 174 -7.40 9.51 -4.74
N LEU A 175 -6.71 8.50 -5.30
CA LEU A 175 -5.95 8.63 -6.55
C LEU A 175 -6.81 9.09 -7.74
N ASP A 176 -8.11 8.83 -7.70
CA ASP A 176 -9.09 9.27 -8.68
C ASP A 176 -9.30 10.79 -8.74
N ASN A 177 -8.98 11.50 -7.65
CA ASN A 177 -9.03 12.97 -7.58
C ASN A 177 -7.82 13.63 -8.25
N PHE A 178 -6.78 12.86 -8.57
CA PHE A 178 -5.56 13.36 -9.19
C PHE A 178 -5.56 13.11 -10.70
N THR A 179 -4.89 14.00 -11.42
CA THR A 179 -4.65 13.88 -12.86
C THR A 179 -3.18 14.10 -13.16
N HIS A 180 -2.69 13.52 -14.26
CA HIS A 180 -1.31 13.69 -14.71
C HIS A 180 -0.27 13.26 -13.67
N LEU A 181 -0.55 12.20 -12.90
CA LEU A 181 0.43 11.65 -11.97
C LEU A 181 1.55 10.99 -12.77
N GLY A 182 2.77 11.52 -12.71
CA GLY A 182 3.89 10.94 -13.43
C GLY A 182 4.51 9.75 -12.70
N LYS A 183 5.44 9.07 -13.38
CA LYS A 183 6.28 8.02 -12.77
C LYS A 183 7.01 8.46 -11.49
N GLU A 184 7.45 9.71 -11.40
CA GLU A 184 8.13 10.23 -10.20
C GLU A 184 7.20 10.28 -9.00
N THR A 185 5.93 10.61 -9.22
CA THR A 185 4.89 10.57 -8.19
C THR A 185 4.59 9.14 -7.76
N PHE A 186 4.49 8.19 -8.71
CA PHE A 186 4.40 6.77 -8.39
C PHE A 186 5.56 6.32 -7.49
N LEU A 187 6.81 6.59 -7.91
CA LEU A 187 8.00 6.16 -7.16
C LEU A 187 8.08 6.80 -5.77
N THR A 188 7.60 8.04 -5.62
CA THR A 188 7.55 8.74 -4.33
C THR A 188 6.51 8.10 -3.39
N LEU A 189 5.31 7.79 -3.90
CA LEU A 189 4.30 7.04 -3.16
C LEU A 189 4.81 5.65 -2.77
N TRP A 190 5.37 4.93 -3.73
CA TRP A 190 5.90 3.58 -3.54
C TRP A 190 6.97 3.57 -2.44
N ARG A 191 7.96 4.46 -2.53
CA ARG A 191 9.02 4.59 -1.52
C ARG A 191 8.44 4.92 -0.14
N SER A 192 7.50 5.85 -0.06
CA SER A 192 6.87 6.23 1.21
C SER A 192 6.11 5.06 1.87
N VAL A 193 5.50 4.19 1.06
CA VAL A 193 4.87 2.95 1.55
C VAL A 193 5.93 1.93 2.00
N GLU A 194 7.04 1.78 1.28
CA GLU A 194 8.16 0.91 1.68
C GLU A 194 8.79 1.35 3.01
N GLU A 195 9.19 2.61 3.13
CA GLU A 195 9.80 3.18 4.35
C GLU A 195 8.90 2.99 5.57
N TRP A 196 7.60 3.19 5.41
CA TRP A 196 6.68 3.01 6.52
C TRP A 196 6.51 1.53 6.92
N ILE A 197 6.51 0.61 5.95
CA ILE A 197 6.46 -0.83 6.24
C ILE A 197 7.72 -1.26 6.99
N GLU A 198 8.90 -0.80 6.57
CA GLU A 198 10.16 -1.05 7.25
C GLU A 198 10.11 -0.55 8.70
N HIS A 199 9.72 0.72 8.89
CA HIS A 199 9.56 1.30 10.22
C HIS A 199 8.55 0.53 11.09
N ALA A 200 7.43 0.08 10.52
CA ALA A 200 6.43 -0.69 11.26
C ALA A 200 6.95 -2.07 11.71
N VAL A 201 7.71 -2.75 10.85
CA VAL A 201 8.35 -4.03 11.15
C VAL A 201 9.41 -3.86 12.25
N GLU A 202 10.26 -2.84 12.16
CA GLU A 202 11.30 -2.56 13.16
C GLU A 202 10.75 -2.30 14.56
N HIS A 203 9.59 -1.64 14.65
CA HIS A 203 8.96 -1.30 15.92
C HIS A 203 7.98 -2.36 16.43
N GLY A 204 7.89 -3.52 15.77
CA GLY A 204 7.01 -4.62 16.19
C GLY A 204 5.52 -4.27 16.16
N ASN A 205 5.14 -3.28 15.34
CA ASN A 205 3.73 -2.96 15.13
C ASN A 205 3.09 -4.13 14.38
N ALA A 206 1.90 -4.55 14.80
CA ALA A 206 1.14 -5.60 14.11
C ALA A 206 1.05 -5.27 12.60
N ILE A 207 1.24 -6.29 11.74
CA ILE A 207 1.28 -6.18 10.27
C ILE A 207 0.22 -5.16 9.83
N PRO A 208 0.61 -3.97 9.39
CA PRO A 208 -0.38 -2.91 9.37
C PRO A 208 -1.22 -2.97 8.10
N PRO A 209 -2.29 -2.15 8.00
CA PRO A 209 -3.13 -2.03 6.80
C PRO A 209 -2.40 -1.70 5.47
N THR A 210 -1.07 -1.57 5.45
CA THR A 210 -0.25 -1.14 4.29
C THR A 210 0.12 -2.19 3.26
N ILE A 211 -0.17 -3.47 3.53
CA ILE A 211 -0.32 -4.40 2.40
C ILE A 211 -1.47 -3.88 1.51
N GLY A 212 -2.54 -3.33 2.12
CA GLY A 212 -3.62 -2.63 1.43
C GLY A 212 -3.09 -1.48 0.58
N ASP A 213 -2.28 -0.58 1.16
CA ASP A 213 -1.70 0.56 0.42
C ASP A 213 -0.90 0.14 -0.82
N ARG A 214 -0.05 -0.90 -0.72
CA ARG A 214 0.67 -1.43 -1.90
C ARG A 214 -0.31 -1.99 -2.93
N VAL A 215 -1.28 -2.79 -2.47
CA VAL A 215 -2.28 -3.40 -3.34
C VAL A 215 -3.11 -2.34 -4.05
N ASP A 216 -3.53 -1.30 -3.34
CA ASP A 216 -4.37 -0.22 -3.86
C ASP A 216 -3.57 0.67 -4.82
N LEU A 217 -2.30 0.95 -4.52
CA LEU A 217 -1.41 1.64 -5.45
C LEU A 217 -1.19 0.82 -6.74
N LEU A 218 -1.02 -0.50 -6.63
CA LEU A 218 -0.89 -1.39 -7.79
C LEU A 218 -2.20 -1.51 -8.58
N ARG A 219 -3.37 -1.46 -7.93
CA ARG A 219 -4.67 -1.48 -8.61
C ARG A 219 -4.96 -0.21 -9.40
N ASN A 220 -4.27 0.88 -9.09
CA ASN A 220 -4.45 2.20 -9.70
C ASN A 220 -3.26 2.59 -10.59
N LEU A 221 -2.52 1.64 -11.17
CA LEU A 221 -1.41 1.96 -12.09
C LEU A 221 -1.88 2.72 -13.34
N ASP A 222 -3.15 2.58 -13.74
CA ASP A 222 -3.77 3.35 -14.82
C ASP A 222 -3.84 4.85 -14.56
N ARG A 223 -3.69 5.27 -13.29
CA ARG A 223 -3.65 6.68 -12.89
C ARG A 223 -2.30 7.33 -13.11
N PHE A 224 -1.27 6.56 -13.44
CA PHE A 224 0.09 7.06 -13.61
C PHE A 224 0.54 7.06 -15.07
N ASP A 225 1.05 8.20 -15.51
CA ASP A 225 1.64 8.42 -16.81
C ASP A 225 3.15 8.09 -16.82
N GLY A 226 3.62 7.55 -17.94
CA GLY A 226 5.06 7.34 -18.17
C GLY A 226 5.66 6.21 -17.33
N LEU A 227 4.85 5.25 -16.89
CA LEU A 227 5.34 4.02 -16.25
C LEU A 227 6.25 3.25 -17.21
N ASP A 228 7.48 3.01 -16.77
CA ASP A 228 8.55 2.42 -17.57
C ASP A 228 9.12 1.14 -16.94
N LYS A 229 10.11 0.54 -17.61
CA LYS A 229 10.79 -0.68 -17.17
C LYS A 229 11.37 -0.57 -15.75
N LYS A 230 11.92 0.60 -15.39
CA LYS A 230 12.53 0.79 -14.06
C LYS A 230 11.48 0.76 -12.96
N VAL A 231 10.30 1.32 -13.22
CA VAL A 231 9.18 1.25 -12.28
C VAL A 231 8.76 -0.21 -12.09
N LEU A 232 8.60 -0.97 -13.18
CA LEU A 232 8.26 -2.38 -13.08
C LEU A 232 9.32 -3.19 -12.31
N GLU A 233 10.61 -2.99 -12.58
CA GLU A 233 11.71 -3.64 -11.84
C GLU A 233 11.61 -3.35 -10.34
N LYS A 234 11.38 -2.08 -9.97
CA LYS A 234 11.25 -1.67 -8.56
C LYS A 234 10.07 -2.37 -7.88
N ILE A 235 8.93 -2.50 -8.55
CA ILE A 235 7.78 -3.22 -8.01
C ILE A 235 8.11 -4.71 -7.81
N LEU A 236 8.74 -5.36 -8.80
CA LEU A 236 9.06 -6.79 -8.73
C LEU A 236 10.09 -7.14 -7.64
N GLN A 237 11.01 -6.22 -7.34
CA GLN A 237 11.96 -6.35 -6.24
C GLN A 237 11.30 -6.25 -4.86
N SER A 238 10.11 -5.66 -4.78
CA SER A 238 9.42 -5.46 -3.50
C SER A 238 8.68 -6.73 -3.07
N PRO A 239 8.76 -7.12 -1.79
CA PRO A 239 7.97 -8.23 -1.25
C PRO A 239 6.46 -8.02 -1.48
N GLY A 240 5.75 -9.10 -1.83
CA GLY A 240 4.28 -9.04 -1.96
C GLY A 240 3.77 -8.47 -3.29
N SER A 241 4.62 -8.28 -4.30
CA SER A 241 4.26 -7.80 -5.64
C SER A 241 3.50 -8.83 -6.50
N PHE A 242 2.87 -9.84 -5.88
CA PHE A 242 2.07 -10.87 -6.57
C PHE A 242 0.89 -10.28 -7.38
N ASN A 243 0.41 -9.08 -7.00
CA ASN A 243 -0.66 -8.39 -7.72
C ASN A 243 -0.23 -7.68 -9.00
N VAL A 244 1.06 -7.70 -9.35
CA VAL A 244 1.57 -7.09 -10.59
C VAL A 244 0.91 -7.69 -11.83
N PHE A 245 0.55 -8.98 -11.80
CA PHE A 245 -0.02 -9.69 -12.94
C PHE A 245 -1.33 -9.11 -13.48
N ALA A 246 -2.19 -8.61 -12.59
CA ALA A 246 -3.43 -7.95 -13.00
C ALA A 246 -3.18 -6.59 -13.69
N ASN A 247 -1.96 -6.06 -13.57
CA ASN A 247 -1.62 -4.67 -13.89
C ASN A 247 -0.47 -4.57 -14.92
N LEU A 248 -0.02 -5.69 -15.49
CA LEU A 248 1.08 -5.74 -16.46
C LEU A 248 0.81 -4.93 -17.74
N THR A 249 -0.46 -4.74 -18.09
CA THR A 249 -0.89 -3.95 -19.25
C THR A 249 -0.68 -2.44 -19.08
N TYR A 250 -0.37 -1.96 -17.87
CA TYR A 250 -0.13 -0.54 -17.58
C TYR A 250 1.31 -0.08 -17.79
N PHE A 251 2.16 -0.93 -18.37
CA PHE A 251 3.53 -0.61 -18.75
C PHE A 251 3.66 -0.52 -20.28
N PRO A 252 3.07 0.48 -20.94
CA PRO A 252 2.99 0.53 -22.41
C PRO A 252 4.35 0.63 -23.10
N SER A 253 5.38 1.08 -22.39
CA SER A 253 6.75 1.15 -22.91
C SER A 253 7.55 -0.14 -22.73
N VAL A 254 6.98 -1.18 -22.12
CA VAL A 254 7.65 -2.46 -21.87
C VAL A 254 6.93 -3.55 -22.64
N THR A 255 7.66 -4.27 -23.48
CA THR A 255 7.06 -5.34 -24.28
C THR A 255 6.64 -6.52 -23.41
N HIS A 256 5.65 -7.29 -23.85
CA HIS A 256 5.22 -8.50 -23.13
C HIS A 256 6.35 -9.54 -22.98
N ASP A 257 7.28 -9.60 -23.93
CA ASP A 257 8.47 -10.45 -23.84
C ASP A 257 9.40 -9.98 -22.71
N GLU A 258 9.70 -8.68 -22.65
CA GLU A 258 10.52 -8.11 -21.57
C GLU A 258 9.87 -8.29 -20.19
N ILE A 259 8.55 -8.13 -20.09
CA ILE A 259 7.80 -8.40 -18.87
C ILE A 259 7.97 -9.86 -18.45
N ALA A 260 7.81 -10.81 -19.37
CA ALA A 260 7.95 -12.23 -19.07
C ALA A 260 9.37 -12.58 -18.61
N GLU A 261 10.39 -12.06 -19.29
CA GLU A 261 11.79 -12.24 -18.90
C GLU A 261 12.08 -11.68 -17.50
N MET A 262 11.60 -10.47 -17.21
CA MET A 262 11.75 -9.85 -15.89
C MET A 262 11.09 -10.66 -14.79
N LEU A 263 9.89 -11.19 -15.03
CA LEU A 263 9.17 -12.02 -14.05
C LEU A 263 9.94 -13.32 -13.75
N VAL A 264 10.50 -13.98 -14.77
CA VAL A 264 11.35 -15.16 -14.56
C VAL A 264 12.61 -14.79 -13.78
N ALA A 265 13.27 -13.68 -14.14
CA ALA A 265 14.50 -13.22 -13.48
C ALA A 265 14.30 -12.90 -11.99
N HIS A 266 13.09 -12.45 -11.60
CA HIS A 266 12.73 -12.16 -10.21
C HIS A 266 12.04 -13.34 -9.50
N GLY A 267 12.02 -14.53 -10.10
CA GLY A 267 11.47 -15.74 -9.47
C GLY A 267 9.94 -15.87 -9.48
N TYR A 268 9.23 -15.04 -10.25
CA TYR A 268 7.76 -15.09 -10.42
C TYR A 268 7.31 -16.08 -11.49
N SER A 269 8.11 -17.11 -11.77
CA SER A 269 7.82 -18.12 -12.77
C SER A 269 6.48 -18.81 -12.53
N ASN A 270 6.15 -19.20 -11.30
CA ASN A 270 4.87 -19.85 -10.98
C ASN A 270 3.66 -18.99 -11.39
N GLN A 271 3.70 -17.70 -11.07
CA GLN A 271 2.64 -16.75 -11.38
C GLN A 271 2.61 -16.46 -12.88
N LEU A 272 3.76 -16.30 -13.53
CA LEU A 272 3.83 -16.13 -14.98
C LEU A 272 3.27 -17.34 -15.73
N ALA A 273 3.56 -18.57 -15.30
CA ALA A 273 2.96 -19.77 -15.89
C ALA A 273 1.44 -19.78 -15.73
N ALA A 274 0.92 -19.30 -14.59
CA ALA A 274 -0.51 -19.20 -14.34
C ALA A 274 -1.19 -18.06 -15.11
N HIS A 275 -0.48 -16.99 -15.40
CA HIS A 275 -1.04 -15.78 -16.02
C HIS A 275 -0.50 -15.52 -17.43
N ILE A 276 0.14 -16.50 -18.06
CA ILE A 276 0.75 -16.34 -19.39
C ILE A 276 -0.23 -15.87 -20.47
N HIS A 277 -1.52 -16.19 -20.33
CA HIS A 277 -2.58 -15.76 -21.24
C HIS A 277 -2.85 -14.24 -21.20
N LEU A 278 -2.39 -13.53 -20.17
CA LEU A 278 -2.44 -12.07 -20.09
C LEU A 278 -1.34 -11.40 -20.92
N LEU A 279 -0.34 -12.16 -21.35
CA LEU A 279 0.79 -11.68 -22.13
C LEU A 279 0.76 -12.26 -23.54
N THR A 280 1.02 -11.40 -24.52
CA THR A 280 1.26 -11.79 -25.92
C THR A 280 2.77 -11.96 -26.11
N VAL A 281 3.28 -13.12 -25.68
CA VAL A 281 4.70 -13.48 -25.82
C VAL A 281 4.97 -13.95 -27.25
N SER A 282 5.95 -13.35 -27.92
CA SER A 282 6.26 -13.62 -29.33
C SER A 282 6.83 -15.02 -29.54
N ASP A 283 7.67 -15.49 -28.60
CA ASP A 283 8.26 -16.82 -28.60
C ASP A 283 8.02 -17.56 -27.28
N LYS A 284 6.81 -18.12 -27.15
CA LYS A 284 6.47 -18.96 -25.99
C LYS A 284 7.39 -20.19 -25.85
N LYS A 285 8.03 -20.68 -26.92
CA LYS A 285 8.95 -21.83 -26.85
C LYS A 285 10.26 -21.42 -26.19
N ALA A 286 10.81 -20.25 -26.56
CA ALA A 286 11.97 -19.68 -25.89
C ALA A 286 11.68 -19.41 -24.41
N LEU A 287 10.51 -18.84 -24.09
CA LEU A 287 10.10 -18.62 -22.72
C LEU A 287 9.97 -19.94 -21.93
N LEU A 288 9.30 -20.95 -22.49
CA LEU A 288 9.22 -22.28 -21.90
C LEU A 288 10.62 -22.84 -21.60
N LYS A 289 11.55 -22.71 -22.54
CA LYS A 289 12.94 -23.12 -22.33
C LYS A 289 13.60 -22.34 -21.19
N SER A 290 13.36 -21.05 -21.06
CA SER A 290 13.88 -20.25 -19.92
C SER A 290 13.31 -20.70 -18.57
N PHE A 291 12.01 -21.02 -18.52
CA PHE A 291 11.37 -21.63 -17.35
C PHE A 291 12.03 -22.93 -16.95
N MET A 292 12.30 -23.75 -17.97
CA MET A 292 12.97 -25.01 -17.83
C MET A 292 14.41 -24.81 -17.32
N ASP A 293 15.23 -24.01 -17.99
CA ASP A 293 16.63 -23.84 -17.62
C ASP A 293 16.82 -23.24 -16.21
N SER A 294 15.84 -22.47 -15.73
CA SER A 294 15.78 -21.90 -14.37
C SER A 294 15.22 -22.84 -13.29
N GLY A 295 14.90 -24.10 -13.62
CA GLY A 295 14.37 -25.08 -12.66
C GLY A 295 12.89 -24.90 -12.31
N ASN A 296 12.18 -24.04 -13.04
CA ASN A 296 10.78 -23.68 -12.75
C ASN A 296 9.76 -24.56 -13.50
N GLY A 297 10.13 -25.77 -13.95
CA GLY A 297 9.21 -26.62 -14.72
C GLY A 297 7.96 -27.06 -13.97
N ALA A 298 7.98 -27.11 -12.64
CA ALA A 298 6.78 -27.37 -11.83
C ALA A 298 5.67 -26.35 -12.09
N ALA A 299 6.03 -25.08 -12.33
CA ALA A 299 5.11 -24.01 -12.69
C ALA A 299 4.32 -24.35 -13.96
N ILE A 300 5.02 -24.88 -14.97
CA ILE A 300 4.47 -25.24 -16.27
C ILE A 300 3.56 -26.46 -16.14
N VAL A 301 4.01 -27.51 -15.43
CA VAL A 301 3.21 -28.73 -15.22
C VAL A 301 1.89 -28.40 -14.51
N GLY A 302 1.94 -27.58 -13.45
CA GLY A 302 0.74 -27.13 -12.74
C GLY A 302 -0.22 -26.29 -13.59
N ASN A 303 0.25 -25.72 -14.69
CA ASN A 303 -0.53 -24.85 -15.58
C ASN A 303 -0.58 -25.38 -17.03
N ILE A 304 -0.41 -26.68 -17.25
CA ILE A 304 -0.17 -27.27 -18.58
C ILE A 304 -1.25 -26.91 -19.62
N GLU A 305 -2.51 -26.74 -19.20
CA GLU A 305 -3.61 -26.32 -20.07
C GLU A 305 -3.37 -24.97 -20.77
N LYS A 306 -2.61 -24.07 -20.15
CA LYS A 306 -2.25 -22.75 -20.69
C LYS A 306 -1.02 -22.80 -21.63
N TRP A 307 -0.32 -23.94 -21.65
CA TRP A 307 0.94 -24.16 -22.37
C TRP A 307 0.87 -25.29 -23.41
N LYS A 308 -0.31 -25.90 -23.60
CA LYS A 308 -0.52 -27.05 -24.49
C LYS A 308 -0.27 -26.79 -25.96
N ASP A 309 -0.25 -25.52 -26.38
CA ASP A 309 0.16 -25.09 -27.72
C ASP A 309 1.67 -25.20 -27.95
N VAL A 310 2.45 -25.34 -26.88
CA VAL A 310 3.92 -25.29 -26.88
C VAL A 310 4.54 -26.62 -26.43
N VAL A 311 3.91 -27.33 -25.49
CA VAL A 311 4.46 -28.54 -24.87
C VAL A 311 3.36 -29.53 -24.46
N SER A 312 3.60 -30.82 -24.67
CA SER A 312 2.69 -31.88 -24.17
C SER A 312 2.89 -32.12 -22.67
N ILE A 313 1.88 -32.70 -22.01
CA ILE A 313 2.01 -33.05 -20.60
C ILE A 313 3.15 -34.04 -20.37
N GLU A 314 3.33 -35.03 -21.26
CA GLU A 314 4.40 -36.01 -21.17
C GLU A 314 5.78 -35.36 -21.30
N GLN A 315 5.93 -34.38 -22.20
CA GLN A 315 7.18 -33.64 -22.37
C GLN A 315 7.50 -32.79 -21.13
N ALA A 316 6.50 -32.09 -20.58
CA ALA A 316 6.68 -31.26 -19.40
C ALA A 316 7.03 -32.12 -18.16
N THR A 317 6.36 -33.26 -17.99
CA THR A 317 6.60 -34.21 -16.90
C THR A 317 7.96 -34.91 -17.02
N ASP A 318 8.32 -35.43 -18.20
CA ASP A 318 9.64 -36.05 -18.44
C ASP A 318 10.77 -35.05 -18.16
N TRP A 319 10.59 -33.81 -18.58
CA TRP A 319 11.56 -32.76 -18.35
C TRP A 319 11.68 -32.42 -16.85
N PHE A 320 10.56 -32.30 -16.13
CA PHE A 320 10.54 -32.07 -14.69
C PHE A 320 11.28 -33.19 -13.94
N HIS A 321 11.01 -34.46 -14.29
CA HIS A 321 11.70 -35.60 -13.70
C HIS A 321 13.20 -35.59 -13.97
N LYS A 322 13.63 -35.27 -15.20
CA LYS A 322 15.06 -35.18 -15.54
C LYS A 322 15.78 -34.11 -14.74
N LYS A 323 15.15 -32.95 -14.51
CA LYS A 323 15.74 -31.91 -13.65
C LYS A 323 15.77 -32.29 -12.19
N MET A 324 14.70 -32.89 -11.68
CA MET A 324 14.69 -33.41 -10.31
C MET A 324 15.80 -34.44 -10.09
N ALA A 325 15.99 -35.37 -11.02
CA ALA A 325 17.09 -36.34 -10.96
C ALA A 325 18.47 -35.66 -10.96
N GLN A 326 18.68 -34.61 -11.76
CA GLN A 326 19.94 -33.84 -11.76
C GLN A 326 20.20 -33.10 -10.44
N VAL A 327 19.16 -32.57 -9.80
CA VAL A 327 19.27 -31.92 -8.50
C VAL A 327 19.63 -32.96 -7.44
N LEU A 328 18.91 -34.09 -7.40
CA LEU A 328 19.17 -35.18 -6.46
C LEU A 328 20.57 -35.78 -6.64
N GLU A 329 21.03 -35.97 -7.88
CA GLU A 329 22.39 -36.47 -8.16
C GLU A 329 23.46 -35.51 -7.63
N LYS A 330 23.27 -34.19 -7.79
CA LYS A 330 24.18 -33.18 -7.25
C LYS A 330 24.23 -33.19 -5.73
N GLU A 331 23.08 -33.22 -5.06
CA GLU A 331 23.01 -33.31 -3.59
C GLU A 331 23.69 -34.59 -3.09
N HIS A 332 23.43 -35.73 -3.74
CA HIS A 332 24.03 -37.00 -3.36
C HIS A 332 25.55 -37.06 -3.59
N THR A 333 26.08 -36.32 -4.57
CA THR A 333 27.53 -36.14 -4.70
C THR A 333 28.14 -35.25 -3.62
N ILE A 334 27.40 -34.28 -3.07
CA ILE A 334 27.87 -33.41 -1.98
C ILE A 334 28.02 -34.22 -0.68
N GLU A 335 27.01 -35.03 -0.33
CA GLU A 335 27.05 -35.91 0.85
C GLU A 335 28.23 -36.91 0.81
N ASN A 336 28.59 -37.41 -0.39
CA ASN A 336 29.71 -38.34 -0.54
C ASN A 336 31.08 -37.63 -0.52
N THR A 337 31.14 -36.30 -0.68
CA THR A 337 32.38 -35.52 -0.57
C THR A 337 32.65 -34.99 0.85
N GLU A 338 31.63 -34.85 1.70
CA GLU A 338 31.81 -34.44 3.11
C GLU A 338 32.32 -35.56 4.03
N HIS A 339 32.45 -36.79 3.52
CA HIS A 339 33.07 -37.91 4.25
C HIS A 339 34.62 -37.93 4.20
N TRP A 340 35.25 -36.78 3.92
CA TRP A 340 36.72 -36.62 3.87
C TRP A 340 37.21 -35.34 4.58
N VAL A 341 36.73 -35.07 5.80
CA VAL A 341 37.46 -34.26 6.78
C VAL A 341 37.31 -34.89 8.19
N ASP A 342 37.71 -36.15 8.32
CA ASP A 342 38.14 -36.68 9.62
C ASP A 342 39.65 -36.42 9.74
N GLU A 343 40.03 -35.23 10.17
CA GLU A 343 41.28 -34.97 10.90
C GLU A 343 41.20 -33.57 11.56
N ASP A 344 40.91 -33.59 12.86
CA ASP A 344 41.18 -32.57 13.90
C ASP A 344 40.40 -31.24 13.91
N ILE A 345 39.07 -31.25 14.16
CA ILE A 345 38.36 -30.07 14.69
C ILE A 345 37.38 -30.47 15.81
N ASP A 346 37.89 -30.51 17.05
CA ASP A 346 37.10 -30.46 18.28
C ASP A 346 36.64 -29.01 18.52
N GLU A 347 35.49 -28.60 17.98
CA GLU A 347 34.64 -27.46 18.40
C GLU A 347 33.80 -27.01 17.19
N TYR A 348 32.56 -27.47 17.00
CA TYR A 348 31.45 -26.73 16.33
C TYR A 348 30.18 -27.61 16.24
N ASP A 349 29.26 -27.47 17.20
CA ASP A 349 28.07 -28.34 17.36
C ASP A 349 26.72 -27.68 17.00
N GLU A 350 26.68 -26.47 16.41
CA GLU A 350 25.39 -25.75 16.20
C GLU A 350 25.12 -25.23 14.78
N PHE A 351 26.08 -25.28 13.84
CA PHE A 351 25.90 -24.63 12.52
C PHE A 351 25.38 -25.56 11.41
N ASP A 352 25.62 -26.88 11.49
CA ASP A 352 25.26 -27.82 10.42
C ASP A 352 23.83 -28.36 10.52
N ALA A 353 23.24 -28.40 11.72
CA ALA A 353 21.82 -28.76 11.89
C ALA A 353 20.88 -27.81 11.14
N PHE A 354 21.24 -26.53 11.03
CA PHE A 354 20.41 -25.51 10.38
C PHE A 354 20.35 -25.64 8.84
N ARG A 355 21.41 -26.17 8.20
CA ARG A 355 21.42 -26.42 6.75
C ARG A 355 20.64 -27.69 6.37
N TYR A 356 20.72 -28.72 7.20
CA TYR A 356 20.00 -29.98 7.02
C TYR A 356 18.48 -29.81 7.14
N ASP A 357 18.02 -29.03 8.13
CA ASP A 357 16.59 -28.77 8.33
C ASP A 357 15.97 -28.01 7.14
N GLY A 358 16.69 -27.04 6.57
CA GLY A 358 16.22 -26.28 5.40
C GLY A 358 16.11 -27.14 4.14
N ALA A 359 17.03 -28.09 3.92
CA ALA A 359 16.97 -29.02 2.79
C ALA A 359 15.81 -30.00 2.93
N MET A 360 15.57 -30.53 4.14
CA MET A 360 14.47 -31.46 4.40
C MET A 360 13.09 -30.80 4.37
N GLU A 361 12.96 -29.56 4.84
CA GLU A 361 11.72 -28.80 4.71
C GLU A 361 11.37 -28.55 3.23
N ASN A 362 12.36 -28.29 2.38
CA ASN A 362 12.18 -28.11 0.94
C ASN A 362 11.78 -29.42 0.23
N LEU A 363 12.39 -30.55 0.60
CA LEU A 363 12.02 -31.88 0.13
C LEU A 363 10.58 -32.25 0.54
N GLN A 364 10.19 -32.00 1.80
CA GLN A 364 8.81 -32.22 2.27
C GLN A 364 7.80 -31.36 1.52
N LYS A 365 8.04 -30.05 1.35
CA LYS A 365 7.18 -29.15 0.57
C LYS A 365 7.05 -29.62 -0.88
N LEU A 366 8.12 -30.18 -1.45
CA LEU A 366 8.12 -30.70 -2.82
C LEU A 366 7.30 -31.99 -2.93
N VAL A 367 7.47 -32.95 -2.02
CA VAL A 367 6.67 -34.18 -1.97
C VAL A 367 5.18 -33.84 -1.82
N GLN A 368 4.82 -32.94 -0.90
CA GLN A 368 3.44 -32.49 -0.69
C GLN A 368 2.83 -31.86 -1.96
N ARG A 369 3.59 -31.01 -2.67
CA ARG A 369 3.13 -30.42 -3.95
C ARG A 369 2.95 -31.48 -5.03
N THR A 370 3.83 -32.46 -5.10
CA THR A 370 3.77 -33.54 -6.09
C THR A 370 2.56 -34.45 -5.85
N CYS A 371 2.25 -34.75 -4.59
CA CYS A 371 1.03 -35.47 -4.21
C CYS A 371 -0.24 -34.69 -4.56
N ALA A 372 -0.30 -33.39 -4.23
CA ALA A 372 -1.45 -32.55 -4.58
C ALA A 372 -1.72 -32.47 -6.09
N ILE A 373 -0.66 -32.47 -6.91
CA ILE A 373 -0.76 -32.52 -8.37
C ILE A 373 -1.29 -33.90 -8.83
N ASN A 374 -0.80 -35.01 -8.28
CA ASN A 374 -1.28 -36.35 -8.65
C ASN A 374 -2.77 -36.53 -8.30
N ASP A 375 -3.20 -36.02 -7.14
CA ASP A 375 -4.60 -36.06 -6.69
C ASP A 375 -5.50 -35.20 -7.60
N ALA A 376 -5.05 -34.00 -7.98
CA ALA A 376 -5.78 -33.11 -8.89
C ALA A 376 -6.00 -33.71 -10.29
N TYR A 377 -5.17 -34.68 -10.69
CA TYR A 377 -5.29 -35.40 -11.97
C TYR A 377 -5.84 -36.84 -11.81
N ASN A 378 -6.56 -37.15 -10.72
CA ASN A 378 -7.18 -38.44 -10.45
C ASN A 378 -6.20 -39.62 -10.58
N GLY A 379 -4.97 -39.47 -10.11
CA GLY A 379 -3.96 -40.54 -10.14
C GLY A 379 -3.44 -40.91 -11.53
N LYS A 380 -3.74 -40.12 -12.57
CA LYS A 380 -3.30 -40.39 -13.95
C LYS A 380 -1.81 -40.12 -14.21
N ILE A 381 -1.09 -39.59 -13.23
CA ILE A 381 0.34 -39.26 -13.36
C ILE A 381 1.23 -40.47 -12.95
N ASP A 382 0.67 -41.55 -12.38
CA ASP A 382 1.45 -42.53 -11.62
C ASP A 382 1.91 -43.78 -12.41
N PRO A 383 3.20 -43.81 -12.79
CA PRO A 383 4.12 -44.87 -12.30
C PRO A 383 5.44 -44.33 -11.70
N VAL A 384 5.58 -43.02 -11.57
CA VAL A 384 6.80 -42.35 -11.08
C VAL A 384 6.64 -41.90 -9.63
N LEU A 385 5.42 -41.54 -9.19
CA LEU A 385 5.11 -41.25 -7.79
C LEU A 385 5.31 -42.51 -6.93
N GLY A 386 4.87 -43.66 -7.44
CA GLY A 386 5.14 -44.97 -6.81
C GLY A 386 6.61 -45.39 -6.80
N ARG A 387 7.50 -44.78 -7.61
CA ARG A 387 8.95 -45.00 -7.53
C ARG A 387 9.61 -44.09 -6.50
N LEU A 388 9.28 -42.80 -6.54
CA LEU A 388 9.76 -41.81 -5.56
C LEU A 388 9.31 -42.16 -4.13
N MET A 389 8.06 -42.57 -3.94
CA MET A 389 7.58 -43.01 -2.62
C MET A 389 8.25 -44.30 -2.16
N LYS A 390 8.53 -45.24 -3.07
CA LYS A 390 9.21 -46.50 -2.73
C LYS A 390 10.69 -46.30 -2.37
N GLU A 391 11.36 -45.32 -2.97
CA GLU A 391 12.72 -44.91 -2.58
C GLU A 391 12.70 -44.16 -1.23
N TYR A 392 11.69 -43.30 -0.99
CA TYR A 392 11.49 -42.59 0.27
C TYR A 392 11.09 -43.52 1.45
N GLU A 393 10.33 -44.58 1.17
CA GLU A 393 9.97 -45.65 2.11
C GLU A 393 11.18 -46.46 2.59
N THR A 394 12.24 -46.53 1.78
CA THR A 394 13.47 -47.24 2.12
C THR A 394 14.50 -46.39 2.87
N TRP A 395 14.20 -45.11 3.13
CA TRP A 395 15.13 -44.18 3.76
C TRP A 395 15.12 -44.31 5.29
N PRO A 396 16.24 -44.66 5.94
CA PRO A 396 16.29 -44.82 7.40
C PRO A 396 16.10 -43.46 8.08
N GLY A 397 15.00 -43.28 8.80
CA GLY A 397 14.74 -42.08 9.62
C GLY A 397 13.58 -41.18 9.18
N SER A 398 12.79 -41.54 8.15
CA SER A 398 11.60 -40.74 7.85
C SER A 398 10.47 -40.98 8.85
N ASP A 399 10.04 -39.91 9.54
CA ASP A 399 8.91 -39.94 10.50
C ASP A 399 7.60 -40.42 9.84
N ILE A 400 7.50 -40.29 8.51
CA ILE A 400 6.37 -40.77 7.71
C ILE A 400 6.36 -42.30 7.64
N TYR A 401 7.51 -42.99 7.56
CA TYR A 401 7.57 -44.45 7.60
C TYR A 401 7.16 -45.01 8.96
N GLN A 402 7.59 -44.36 10.06
CA GLN A 402 7.17 -44.71 11.42
C GLN A 402 5.66 -44.47 11.62
N ALA A 403 5.13 -43.35 11.12
CA ALA A 403 3.70 -43.05 11.17
C ALA A 403 2.86 -44.03 10.33
N TYR A 404 3.34 -44.44 9.16
CA TYR A 404 2.69 -45.43 8.31
C TYR A 404 2.71 -46.85 8.93
N GLN A 405 3.84 -47.26 9.51
CA GLN A 405 3.94 -48.53 10.26
C GLN A 405 3.05 -48.53 11.51
N ALA A 406 2.93 -47.40 12.21
CA ALA A 406 2.00 -47.25 13.33
C ALA A 406 0.54 -47.42 12.88
N LEU A 407 0.14 -46.79 11.77
CA LEU A 407 -1.22 -46.92 11.22
C LEU A 407 -1.55 -48.34 10.73
N LEU A 408 -0.57 -49.07 10.19
CA LEU A 408 -0.70 -50.49 9.82
C LEU A 408 -0.85 -51.40 11.05
N THR A 409 -0.09 -51.13 12.11
CA THR A 409 -0.12 -51.93 13.36
C THR A 409 -1.41 -51.70 14.16
N GLU A 410 -2.00 -50.50 14.04
CA GLU A 410 -3.28 -50.14 14.67
C GLU A 410 -4.52 -50.64 13.92
N GLY A 411 -4.36 -51.32 12.78
CA GLY A 411 -5.49 -51.86 12.00
C GLY A 411 -6.39 -50.80 11.37
N ARG A 412 -5.87 -49.57 11.19
CA ARG A 412 -6.62 -48.41 10.67
C ARG A 412 -6.54 -48.24 9.15
N VAL A 413 -5.92 -49.19 8.44
CA VAL A 413 -5.87 -49.22 6.97
C VAL A 413 -6.64 -50.46 6.49
N PRO A 414 -7.70 -50.31 5.65
CA PRO A 414 -8.44 -51.46 5.14
C PRO A 414 -7.57 -52.33 4.21
N GLN A 415 -7.36 -53.60 4.59
CA GLN A 415 -6.87 -54.62 3.67
C GLN A 415 -7.95 -54.91 2.62
N HIS A 416 -7.85 -54.36 1.41
CA HIS A 416 -8.30 -55.01 0.16
C HIS A 416 -7.90 -54.16 -1.06
N ILE A 417 -6.69 -54.36 -1.58
CA ILE A 417 -6.41 -54.30 -3.03
C ILE A 417 -5.47 -55.47 -3.36
N SER A 418 -6.06 -56.67 -3.46
CA SER A 418 -5.42 -57.79 -4.16
C SER A 418 -6.33 -58.43 -5.20
N GLU A 419 -7.59 -58.02 -5.34
CA GLU A 419 -8.52 -58.65 -6.29
C GLU A 419 -9.54 -57.64 -6.82
N LEU A 420 -9.26 -57.02 -7.97
CA LEU A 420 -10.31 -56.50 -8.86
C LEU A 420 -9.85 -56.64 -10.32
N GLY A 421 -9.84 -57.90 -10.76
CA GLY A 421 -10.26 -58.24 -12.11
C GLY A 421 -11.74 -58.65 -12.06
N VAL A 422 -12.46 -58.29 -13.12
CA VAL A 422 -13.82 -58.73 -13.50
C VAL A 422 -14.98 -57.79 -13.13
N MET A 423 -15.69 -57.42 -14.20
CA MET A 423 -16.89 -56.61 -14.33
C MET A 423 -18.13 -57.18 -13.60
N HIS A 424 -19.02 -56.32 -13.08
CA HIS A 424 -20.41 -56.17 -13.55
C HIS A 424 -21.23 -55.16 -12.72
N GLY A 425 -21.87 -54.22 -13.42
CA GLY A 425 -23.25 -53.73 -13.25
C GLY A 425 -23.80 -53.30 -11.89
N GLY A 426 -24.36 -52.09 -11.86
CA GLY A 426 -25.53 -51.78 -11.01
C GLY A 426 -25.41 -50.48 -10.23
N GLU A 427 -26.32 -49.55 -10.52
CA GLU A 427 -26.61 -48.34 -9.75
C GLU A 427 -26.88 -48.61 -8.26
N VAL A 428 -26.54 -47.65 -7.39
CA VAL A 428 -27.44 -46.98 -6.42
C VAL A 428 -26.62 -46.22 -5.35
N GLY A 429 -26.94 -44.93 -5.17
CA GLY A 429 -27.06 -44.34 -3.83
C GLY A 429 -25.86 -43.61 -3.24
N LEU A 430 -25.67 -42.35 -3.67
CA LEU A 430 -25.15 -41.29 -2.79
C LEU A 430 -26.03 -41.21 -1.53
N ASN A 431 -25.47 -41.52 -0.37
CA ASN A 431 -25.79 -40.84 0.90
C ASN A 431 -24.86 -41.34 2.01
N GLN A 432 -24.41 -40.38 2.83
CA GLN A 432 -23.74 -40.51 4.14
C GLN A 432 -22.23 -40.80 4.11
N LEU A 433 -21.45 -39.71 4.13
CA LEU A 433 -20.24 -39.57 4.94
C LEU A 433 -20.07 -38.07 5.26
N THR A 434 -20.87 -37.60 6.22
CA THR A 434 -20.58 -36.44 7.07
C THR A 434 -20.44 -37.00 8.48
N GLU A 435 -19.23 -37.41 8.78
CA GLU A 435 -18.52 -37.53 10.06
C GLU A 435 -17.04 -37.76 9.67
#